data_AF-A0A954HCU2-F1
#
_entry.id   AF-A0A954HCU2-F1
#
_cell.length_a   1.000
_cell.length_b   1.000
_cell.length_c   1.000
_cell.angle_alpha   90.00
_cell.angle_beta   90.00
_cell.angle_gamma   90.00
#
_symmetry.space_group_name_H-M   'P 1'
#
loop_
_entity.id
_entity.type
_entity.pdbx_description
1 polymer ?
#
loop_
_entity_poly.entity_id
_entity_poly.type
_entity_poly.pdbx_seq_one_letter_code
_entity_poly.pdbx_strand_id
1 'polypeptide(L)'
;MPIKVRCGGCSTVLNAPDKAAGKTLSCPKCKEKIRVPAGTSGGKPAPKAAKAPPKKRKNEDALFGGLNIDDYDMDHDDEQICPYCAAEMRYDDDDELIPVCPECGMNVETGQMDAKEKKRRARKGPPLEEYWGNAWTESWKFIWQYPGLAVRTGMYTALFGIMATTFSYLMTQEMRIPILLFYAACSFLCSLGTTGWYWVLSKRIITATVMKEELQTDRIFFDIFECISVGLRALFWPYIVMLPIIQPPMIVFTILLLMAITAAVASAPVAAAMLTISAIPAIWSTVGTLATKGFAWGTVFTGFNRTLRSALCG
;
A
#
# COMPACT_ATOMS: atom_id res chain seq x y z
N MET A 1 47.14 -26.98 30.88
CA MET A 1 45.82 -27.54 31.19
C MET A 1 45.23 -28.06 29.88
N PRO A 2 44.74 -29.31 29.80
CA PRO A 2 44.36 -29.93 28.53
C PRO A 2 43.32 -29.10 27.76
N ILE A 3 43.62 -28.81 26.50
CA ILE A 3 42.79 -27.98 25.61
C ILE A 3 41.73 -28.88 24.97
N LYS A 4 40.45 -28.56 25.20
CA LYS A 4 39.32 -29.29 24.62
C LYS A 4 39.06 -28.78 23.20
N VAL A 5 39.23 -29.63 22.19
CA VAL A 5 38.97 -29.28 20.78
C VAL A 5 37.95 -30.25 20.20
N ARG A 6 36.95 -29.73 19.49
CA ARG A 6 35.97 -30.55 18.76
C ARG A 6 36.47 -30.82 17.36
N CYS A 7 36.38 -32.08 16.91
CA CYS A 7 36.66 -32.42 15.53
C CYS A 7 35.55 -31.88 14.61
N GLY A 8 35.89 -31.16 13.54
CA GLY A 8 34.91 -30.65 12.58
C GLY A 8 34.18 -31.74 11.78
N GLY A 9 34.80 -32.91 11.58
CA GLY A 9 34.22 -34.00 10.79
C GLY A 9 33.30 -34.95 11.57
N CYS A 10 33.55 -35.18 12.87
CA CYS A 10 32.79 -36.16 13.66
C CYS A 10 32.30 -35.64 15.01
N SER A 11 32.39 -34.32 15.25
CA SER A 11 31.95 -33.55 16.43
C SER A 11 32.41 -34.07 17.81
N THR A 12 33.24 -35.11 17.84
CA THR A 12 33.75 -35.72 19.07
C THR A 12 34.73 -34.76 19.75
N VAL A 13 34.56 -34.55 21.06
CA VAL A 13 35.41 -33.68 21.87
C VAL A 13 36.69 -34.44 22.25
N LEU A 14 37.84 -33.96 21.81
CA LEU A 14 39.15 -34.52 22.13
C LEU A 14 39.87 -33.59 23.11
N ASN A 15 40.51 -34.19 24.12
CA ASN A 15 41.38 -33.47 25.04
C ASN A 15 42.81 -33.55 24.49
N ALA A 16 43.28 -32.49 23.86
CA ALA A 16 44.63 -32.43 23.31
C ALA A 16 45.62 -31.98 24.41
N PRO A 17 46.79 -32.63 24.55
CA PRO A 17 47.83 -32.19 25.48
C PRO A 17 48.45 -30.87 25.01
N ASP A 18 48.84 -30.01 25.95
CA ASP A 18 49.33 -28.64 25.67
C ASP A 18 50.54 -28.60 24.72
N LYS A 19 51.34 -29.66 24.70
CA LYS A 19 52.50 -29.81 23.79
C LYS A 19 52.11 -29.88 22.31
N ALA A 20 50.82 -30.06 22.01
CA ALA A 20 50.26 -30.10 20.67
C ALA A 20 49.51 -28.81 20.27
N ALA A 21 49.52 -27.78 21.13
CA ALA A 21 49.02 -26.46 20.78
C ALA A 21 49.77 -25.90 19.55
N GLY A 22 49.02 -25.49 18.53
CA GLY A 22 49.57 -25.02 17.25
C GLY A 22 49.98 -26.12 16.26
N LYS A 23 49.91 -27.41 16.63
CA LYS A 23 50.20 -28.54 15.73
C LYS A 23 48.92 -29.18 15.23
N THR A 24 49.01 -29.82 14.05
CA THR A 24 47.88 -30.54 13.45
C THR A 24 47.90 -31.99 13.91
N LEU A 25 46.82 -32.46 14.53
CA LEU A 25 46.64 -33.85 14.96
C LEU A 25 45.48 -34.49 14.21
N SER A 26 45.63 -35.77 13.88
CA SER A 26 44.56 -36.55 13.24
C SER A 26 43.57 -37.05 14.28
N CYS A 27 42.28 -36.93 13.98
CA CYS A 27 41.22 -37.46 14.83
C CYS A 27 41.25 -39.00 14.81
N PRO A 28 41.22 -39.71 15.94
CA PRO A 28 41.27 -41.17 15.96
C PRO A 28 40.02 -41.83 15.34
N LYS A 29 38.88 -41.11 15.27
CA LYS A 29 37.62 -41.67 14.74
C LYS A 29 37.42 -41.47 13.24
N CYS A 30 37.76 -40.29 12.71
CA CYS A 30 37.56 -39.97 11.29
C CYS A 30 38.85 -39.72 10.51
N LYS A 31 40.03 -39.81 11.16
CA LYS A 31 41.37 -39.51 10.60
C LYS A 31 41.56 -38.09 10.03
N GLU A 32 40.54 -37.24 10.14
CA GLU A 32 40.57 -35.82 9.75
C GLU A 32 41.65 -35.05 10.52
N LYS A 33 42.39 -34.19 9.82
CA LYS A 33 43.50 -33.39 10.39
C LYS A 33 42.95 -32.12 11.06
N ILE A 34 42.97 -32.07 12.39
CA ILE A 34 42.47 -30.94 13.21
C ILE A 34 43.65 -30.06 13.64
N ARG A 35 43.57 -28.74 13.42
CA ARG A 35 44.54 -27.78 13.96
C ARG A 35 44.11 -27.33 15.36
N VAL A 36 44.96 -27.54 16.36
CA VAL A 36 44.69 -27.09 17.73
C VAL A 36 45.15 -25.63 17.89
N PRO A 37 44.28 -24.69 18.30
CA PRO A 37 44.65 -23.28 18.45
C PRO A 37 45.65 -23.12 19.60
N ALA A 38 46.73 -22.36 19.36
CA ALA A 38 47.70 -22.00 20.38
C ALA A 38 47.13 -20.87 21.25
N GLY A 39 46.77 -21.18 22.49
CA GLY A 39 46.34 -20.16 23.45
C GLY A 39 47.53 -19.38 23.99
N THR A 40 47.56 -18.07 23.80
CA THR A 40 48.43 -17.14 24.53
C THR A 40 47.67 -16.47 25.66
N SER A 41 48.28 -16.54 26.84
CA SER A 41 47.96 -15.84 28.08
C SER A 41 47.78 -14.33 27.93
N GLY A 42 46.99 -13.74 28.84
CA GLY A 42 46.50 -12.36 28.79
C GLY A 42 47.55 -11.24 28.80
N GLY A 43 47.16 -10.13 28.17
CA GLY A 43 47.77 -8.80 28.19
C GLY A 43 46.82 -7.80 27.52
N LYS A 44 46.67 -6.61 28.11
CA LYS A 44 45.80 -5.49 27.67
C LYS A 44 46.03 -5.06 26.21
N PRO A 45 45.04 -4.42 25.55
CA PRO A 45 45.04 -4.22 24.10
C PRO A 45 45.97 -3.10 23.64
N ALA A 46 46.79 -3.38 22.62
CA ALA A 46 47.49 -2.39 21.81
C ALA A 46 46.69 -2.10 20.53
N PRO A 47 46.76 -0.88 19.95
CA PRO A 47 45.85 -0.42 18.91
C PRO A 47 46.11 -1.15 17.58
N LYS A 48 45.03 -1.57 16.90
CA LYS A 48 45.07 -2.18 15.58
C LYS A 48 45.47 -1.14 14.53
N ALA A 49 46.62 -1.35 13.91
CA ALA A 49 47.01 -0.69 12.67
C ALA A 49 46.02 -1.05 11.54
N ALA A 50 45.63 -0.05 10.77
CA ALA A 50 44.74 -0.16 9.62
C ALA A 50 45.33 -1.07 8.54
N LYS A 51 44.52 -1.99 8.01
CA LYS A 51 44.85 -2.76 6.80
C LYS A 51 44.57 -1.89 5.58
N ALA A 52 45.60 -1.68 4.75
CA ALA A 52 45.45 -1.07 3.43
C ALA A 52 44.79 -2.04 2.43
N PRO A 53 43.98 -1.55 1.47
CA PRO A 53 43.37 -2.39 0.44
C PRO A 53 44.36 -2.71 -0.70
N PRO A 54 44.11 -3.79 -1.48
CA PRO A 54 45.01 -4.24 -2.54
C PRO A 54 44.90 -3.37 -3.80
N LYS A 55 46.04 -2.99 -4.39
CA LYS A 55 46.13 -2.30 -5.68
C LYS A 55 45.77 -3.25 -6.85
N LYS A 56 44.70 -2.93 -7.62
CA LYS A 56 44.47 -3.48 -8.97
C LYS A 56 45.41 -2.80 -9.99
N ARG A 57 45.93 -3.60 -10.93
CA ARG A 57 46.76 -3.15 -12.06
C ARG A 57 45.85 -2.66 -13.19
N LYS A 58 46.15 -1.50 -13.77
CA LYS A 58 45.50 -1.00 -15.00
C LYS A 58 46.15 -1.68 -16.21
N ASN A 59 45.32 -2.27 -17.08
CA ASN A 59 45.67 -2.53 -18.48
C ASN A 59 45.03 -1.43 -19.32
N GLU A 60 45.81 -0.93 -20.26
CA GLU A 60 45.54 0.24 -21.08
C GLU A 60 45.25 -0.24 -22.50
N ASP A 61 43.96 -0.31 -22.85
CA ASP A 61 43.44 -0.35 -24.23
C ASP A 61 41.98 0.16 -24.20
N ALA A 62 41.84 1.45 -23.90
CA ALA A 62 40.57 2.17 -23.85
C ALA A 62 40.26 2.83 -25.20
N LEU A 63 39.46 2.17 -26.04
CA LEU A 63 38.75 2.86 -27.12
C LEU A 63 37.29 2.37 -27.31
N PHE A 64 36.89 1.24 -26.71
CA PHE A 64 35.49 0.78 -26.66
C PHE A 64 35.03 0.33 -25.25
N GLY A 65 35.81 0.60 -24.20
CA GLY A 65 35.57 0.12 -22.82
C GLY A 65 35.11 1.19 -21.83
N GLY A 66 34.39 2.22 -22.28
CA GLY A 66 33.96 3.35 -21.44
C GLY A 66 32.82 3.08 -20.45
N LEU A 67 32.34 1.83 -20.37
CA LEU A 67 31.36 1.37 -19.39
C LEU A 67 31.99 0.22 -18.59
N ASN A 68 32.81 0.57 -17.59
CA ASN A 68 33.13 -0.37 -16.51
C ASN A 68 31.85 -0.58 -15.70
N ILE A 69 31.11 -1.63 -16.03
CA ILE A 69 29.98 -2.12 -15.21
C ILE A 69 30.47 -2.48 -13.79
N ASP A 70 31.76 -2.81 -13.63
CA ASP A 70 32.38 -3.08 -12.32
C ASP A 70 32.66 -1.82 -11.46
N ASP A 71 32.62 -0.60 -12.02
CA ASP A 71 32.77 0.65 -11.24
C ASP A 71 31.40 1.20 -10.80
N TYR A 72 30.32 0.72 -11.42
CA TYR A 72 28.96 0.79 -10.89
C TYR A 72 28.67 -0.52 -10.16
N ASP A 73 29.50 -0.82 -9.16
CA ASP A 73 29.27 -1.84 -8.15
C ASP A 73 28.08 -1.39 -7.28
N MET A 74 26.89 -1.41 -7.89
CA MET A 74 25.58 -1.43 -7.24
C MET A 74 25.30 -2.88 -6.82
N ASP A 75 26.33 -3.63 -6.42
CA ASP A 75 26.15 -4.89 -5.75
C ASP A 75 25.55 -4.56 -4.39
N HIS A 76 24.26 -4.87 -4.28
CA HIS A 76 23.48 -4.99 -3.05
C HIS A 76 24.07 -6.09 -2.13
N ASP A 77 25.38 -6.08 -1.90
CA ASP A 77 26.13 -7.11 -1.16
C ASP A 77 25.77 -7.14 0.34
N ASP A 78 25.10 -6.09 0.81
CA ASP A 78 24.59 -5.98 2.16
C ASP A 78 23.07 -6.21 2.27
N GLU A 79 22.30 -6.43 1.19
CA GLU A 79 20.86 -6.69 1.32
C GLU A 79 20.62 -8.12 1.82
N GLN A 80 20.44 -8.26 3.14
CA GLN A 80 20.19 -9.57 3.73
C GLN A 80 18.75 -10.00 3.47
N ILE A 81 18.60 -11.16 2.83
CA ILE A 81 17.31 -11.77 2.56
C ILE A 81 16.97 -12.77 3.68
N CYS A 82 15.73 -12.73 4.17
CA CYS A 82 15.26 -13.68 5.16
C CYS A 82 15.29 -15.13 4.62
N PRO A 83 15.98 -16.08 5.28
CA PRO A 83 16.10 -17.46 4.79
C PRO A 83 14.78 -18.25 4.81
N TYR A 84 13.75 -17.75 5.49
CA TYR A 84 12.47 -18.45 5.65
C TYR A 84 11.40 -18.02 4.65
N CYS A 85 11.36 -16.74 4.28
CA CYS A 85 10.29 -16.17 3.45
C CYS A 85 10.80 -15.40 2.23
N ALA A 86 12.13 -15.28 2.08
CA ALA A 86 12.77 -14.52 1.01
C ALA A 86 12.42 -13.02 0.96
N ALA A 87 11.83 -12.47 2.03
CA ALA A 87 11.65 -11.03 2.16
C ALA A 87 12.94 -10.33 2.53
N GLU A 88 13.08 -9.08 2.09
CA GLU A 88 14.17 -8.19 2.43
C GLU A 88 14.15 -7.84 3.92
N MET A 89 15.31 -7.94 4.57
CA MET A 89 15.46 -7.58 5.98
C MET A 89 15.67 -6.08 6.11
N ARG A 90 15.05 -5.48 7.11
CA ARG A 90 15.13 -4.04 7.33
C ARG A 90 16.29 -3.68 8.25
N TYR A 91 16.97 -2.59 7.93
CA TYR A 91 17.92 -1.91 8.80
C TYR A 91 17.19 -0.85 9.66
N ASP A 92 17.60 -0.73 10.92
CA ASP A 92 17.20 0.38 11.79
C ASP A 92 17.91 1.68 11.37
N ASP A 93 17.50 2.83 11.93
CA ASP A 93 17.99 4.17 11.55
C ASP A 93 19.51 4.37 11.79
N ASP A 94 20.15 3.46 12.52
CA ASP A 94 21.60 3.42 12.80
C ASP A 94 22.36 2.43 11.88
N ASP A 95 21.75 2.01 10.76
CA ASP A 95 22.27 0.99 9.81
C ASP A 95 22.51 -0.39 10.46
N GLU A 96 21.82 -0.69 11.56
CA GLU A 96 21.89 -1.99 12.25
C GLU A 96 20.78 -2.93 11.74
N LEU A 97 21.13 -4.18 11.43
CA LEU A 97 20.16 -5.17 10.92
C LEU A 97 19.16 -5.55 12.02
N ILE A 98 17.88 -5.32 11.79
CA ILE A 98 16.82 -5.79 12.68
C ILE A 98 16.75 -7.32 12.55
N PRO A 99 17.03 -8.11 13.61
CA PRO A 99 17.12 -9.57 13.49
C PRO A 99 15.75 -10.23 13.25
N VAL A 100 14.64 -9.49 13.36
CA VAL A 100 13.28 -9.98 13.14
C VAL A 100 12.80 -9.62 11.74
N CYS A 101 12.46 -10.63 10.95
CA CYS A 101 11.95 -10.41 9.61
C CYS A 101 10.58 -9.71 9.62
N PRO A 102 10.38 -8.62 8.86
CA PRO A 102 9.12 -7.87 8.87
C PRO A 102 7.93 -8.66 8.29
N GLU A 103 8.17 -9.55 7.33
CA GLU A 103 7.10 -10.29 6.66
C GLU A 103 6.73 -11.59 7.36
N CYS A 104 7.71 -12.38 7.82
CA CYS A 104 7.44 -13.67 8.46
C CYS A 104 7.50 -13.63 9.99
N GLY A 105 8.16 -12.65 10.59
CA GLY A 105 8.33 -12.53 12.04
C GLY A 105 9.28 -13.55 12.66
N MET A 106 10.05 -14.27 11.84
CA MET A 106 11.12 -15.15 12.31
C MET A 106 12.35 -14.32 12.63
N ASN A 107 12.96 -14.60 13.78
CA ASN A 107 14.23 -14.01 14.14
C ASN A 107 15.36 -14.84 13.52
N VAL A 108 16.21 -14.20 12.71
CA VAL A 108 17.24 -14.85 11.88
C VAL A 108 18.37 -15.45 12.73
N GLU A 109 18.65 -14.86 13.89
CA GLU A 109 19.70 -15.35 14.80
C GLU A 109 19.26 -16.59 15.58
N THR A 110 17.99 -16.61 16.01
CA THR A 110 17.47 -17.66 16.90
C THR A 110 16.73 -18.76 16.14
N GLY A 111 16.34 -18.50 14.89
CA GLY A 111 15.52 -19.41 14.08
C GLY A 111 14.13 -19.68 14.65
N GLN A 112 13.67 -18.85 15.60
CA GLN A 112 12.34 -18.95 16.20
C GLN A 112 11.54 -17.69 15.92
N MET A 113 10.21 -17.83 15.90
CA MET A 113 9.31 -16.68 15.74
C MET A 113 9.41 -15.80 16.98
N ASP A 114 9.63 -14.51 16.79
CA ASP A 114 9.75 -13.56 17.90
C ASP A 114 8.47 -13.55 18.74
N ALA A 115 8.62 -13.49 20.07
CA ALA A 115 7.48 -13.60 20.98
C ALA A 115 6.51 -12.42 20.84
N LYS A 116 7.02 -11.21 20.54
CA LYS A 116 6.21 -10.02 20.31
C LYS A 116 5.44 -10.17 19.00
N GLU A 117 6.10 -10.67 17.96
CA GLU A 117 5.49 -10.85 16.65
C GLU A 117 4.46 -11.99 16.62
N LYS A 118 4.75 -13.11 17.27
CA LYS A 118 3.79 -14.20 17.48
C LYS A 118 2.55 -13.70 18.22
N LYS A 119 2.74 -12.89 19.27
CA LYS A 119 1.62 -12.27 20.00
C LYS A 119 0.87 -11.25 19.13
N ARG A 120 1.54 -10.55 18.22
CA ARG A 120 0.92 -9.60 17.27
C ARG A 120 0.04 -10.33 16.26
N ARG A 121 0.56 -11.38 15.61
CA ARG A 121 -0.16 -12.20 14.61
C ARG A 121 -1.27 -13.05 15.21
N ALA A 122 -1.15 -13.44 16.49
CA ALA A 122 -2.21 -14.16 17.20
C ALA A 122 -3.42 -13.29 17.55
N ARG A 123 -3.34 -11.96 17.44
CA ARG A 123 -4.49 -11.06 17.68
C ARG A 123 -5.48 -11.20 16.53
N LYS A 124 -6.61 -11.86 16.82
CA LYS A 124 -7.79 -11.83 15.95
C LYS A 124 -8.60 -10.58 16.25
N GLY A 125 -9.26 -10.04 15.23
CA GLY A 125 -10.20 -8.93 15.38
C GLY A 125 -11.40 -9.31 16.26
N PRO A 126 -12.21 -8.32 16.69
CA PRO A 126 -13.47 -8.57 17.38
C PRO A 126 -14.38 -9.54 16.61
N PRO A 127 -15.25 -10.31 17.28
CA PRO A 127 -16.23 -11.15 16.60
C PRO A 127 -17.17 -10.29 15.73
N LEU A 128 -17.62 -10.85 14.59
CA LEU A 128 -18.39 -10.11 13.57
C LEU A 128 -19.68 -9.49 14.12
N GLU A 129 -20.40 -10.19 15.01
CA GLU A 129 -21.69 -9.74 15.52
C GLU A 129 -21.57 -8.48 16.39
N GLU A 130 -20.55 -8.43 17.26
CA GLU A 130 -20.28 -7.26 18.09
C GLU A 130 -19.80 -6.07 17.24
N TYR A 131 -19.02 -6.35 16.19
CA TYR A 131 -18.54 -5.32 15.28
C TYR A 131 -19.69 -4.59 14.59
N TRP A 132 -20.66 -5.30 14.00
CA TRP A 132 -21.76 -4.67 13.28
C TRP A 132 -22.76 -3.96 14.20
N GLY A 133 -22.99 -4.47 15.41
CA GLY A 133 -23.86 -3.82 16.39
C GLY A 133 -23.30 -2.49 16.90
N ASN A 134 -21.98 -2.40 17.05
CA ASN A 134 -21.30 -1.23 17.63
C ASN A 134 -20.58 -0.36 16.59
N ALA A 135 -20.56 -0.76 15.31
CA ALA A 135 -19.81 -0.06 14.26
C ALA A 135 -20.14 1.43 14.21
N TRP A 136 -21.42 1.78 14.31
CA TRP A 136 -21.88 3.17 14.23
C TRP A 136 -21.60 3.96 15.50
N THR A 137 -21.86 3.38 16.68
CA THR A 137 -21.68 4.07 17.97
C THR A 137 -20.20 4.32 18.26
N GLU A 138 -19.34 3.34 18.01
CA GLU A 138 -17.89 3.47 18.18
C GLU A 138 -17.27 4.39 17.12
N SER A 139 -17.73 4.34 15.87
CA SER A 139 -17.28 5.30 14.84
C SER A 139 -17.63 6.73 15.21
N TRP A 140 -18.81 6.96 15.78
CA TRP A 140 -19.20 8.30 16.23
C TRP A 140 -18.34 8.75 17.42
N LYS A 141 -18.15 7.89 18.43
CA LYS A 141 -17.25 8.18 19.56
C LYS A 141 -15.83 8.50 19.09
N PHE A 142 -15.32 7.79 18.09
CA PHE A 142 -14.00 8.02 17.51
C PHE A 142 -13.87 9.43 16.92
N ILE A 143 -14.88 9.92 16.20
CA ILE A 143 -14.88 11.29 15.65
C ILE A 143 -14.78 12.33 16.79
N TRP A 144 -15.49 12.12 17.89
CA TRP A 144 -15.44 13.00 19.05
C TRP A 144 -14.15 12.87 19.86
N GLN A 145 -13.52 11.70 19.86
CA GLN A 145 -12.23 11.47 20.52
C GLN A 145 -11.08 12.17 19.78
N TYR A 146 -11.15 12.27 18.44
CA TYR A 146 -10.11 12.85 17.60
C TYR A 146 -10.62 14.03 16.74
N PRO A 147 -11.04 15.16 17.35
CA PRO A 147 -11.63 16.27 16.62
C PRO A 147 -10.66 16.93 15.63
N GLY A 148 -9.37 16.99 15.94
CA GLY A 148 -8.36 17.57 15.03
C GLY A 148 -8.24 16.82 13.71
N LEU A 149 -8.30 15.48 13.75
CA LEU A 149 -8.27 14.63 12.56
C LEU A 149 -9.57 14.78 11.75
N ALA A 150 -10.71 14.87 12.44
CA ALA A 150 -12.01 15.09 11.81
C ALA A 150 -12.09 16.46 11.10
N VAL A 151 -11.62 17.53 11.75
CA VAL A 151 -11.56 18.87 11.16
C VAL A 151 -10.62 18.91 9.96
N ARG A 152 -9.42 18.32 10.07
CA ARG A 152 -8.46 18.25 8.95
C ARG A 152 -9.05 17.50 7.76
N THR A 153 -9.69 16.36 8.02
CA THR A 153 -10.38 15.56 6.99
C THR A 153 -11.53 16.33 6.36
N GLY A 154 -12.37 16.98 7.17
CA GLY A 154 -13.46 17.82 6.70
C GLY A 154 -12.98 18.97 5.82
N MET A 155 -11.87 19.63 6.20
CA MET A 155 -11.26 20.70 5.43
C MET A 155 -10.78 20.22 4.06
N TYR A 156 -10.08 19.08 3.99
CA TYR A 156 -9.63 18.52 2.70
C TYR A 156 -10.81 18.09 1.84
N THR A 157 -11.77 17.35 2.39
CA THR A 157 -12.96 16.95 1.63
C THR A 157 -13.75 18.15 1.12
N ALA A 158 -13.90 19.21 1.93
CA ALA A 158 -14.58 20.44 1.50
C ALA A 158 -13.81 21.15 0.38
N LEU A 159 -12.49 21.30 0.52
CA LEU A 159 -11.65 21.96 -0.49
C LEU A 159 -11.72 21.22 -1.83
N PHE A 160 -11.48 19.91 -1.85
CA PHE A 160 -11.56 19.11 -3.08
C PHE A 160 -12.98 19.02 -3.62
N GLY A 161 -14.00 18.98 -2.75
CA GLY A 161 -15.40 18.99 -3.13
C GLY A 161 -15.82 20.28 -3.85
N ILE A 162 -15.38 21.44 -3.35
CA ILE A 162 -15.62 22.73 -4.01
C ILE A 162 -14.88 22.79 -5.36
N MET A 163 -13.64 22.31 -5.41
CA MET A 163 -12.86 22.30 -6.64
C MET A 163 -13.49 21.37 -7.71
N ALA A 164 -13.91 20.17 -7.31
CA ALA A 164 -14.59 19.22 -8.17
C ALA A 164 -15.95 19.75 -8.68
N THR A 165 -16.75 20.38 -7.81
CA THR A 165 -18.03 20.98 -8.22
C THR A 165 -17.82 22.18 -9.15
N THR A 166 -16.80 23.00 -8.92
CA THR A 166 -16.44 24.12 -9.80
C THR A 166 -16.04 23.63 -11.19
N PHE A 167 -15.11 22.66 -11.29
CA PHE A 167 -14.74 22.10 -12.58
C PHE A 167 -15.89 21.40 -13.30
N SER A 168 -16.76 20.70 -12.55
CA SER A 168 -17.94 20.06 -13.13
C SER A 168 -18.95 21.07 -13.65
N TYR A 169 -19.12 22.20 -12.97
CA TYR A 169 -19.93 23.31 -13.46
C TYR A 169 -19.35 23.91 -14.74
N LEU A 170 -18.04 24.16 -14.80
CA LEU A 170 -17.36 24.68 -15.99
C LEU A 170 -17.49 23.73 -17.20
N MET A 171 -17.50 22.40 -16.98
CA MET A 171 -17.78 21.43 -18.05
C MET A 171 -19.15 21.64 -18.71
N THR A 172 -20.16 22.13 -17.97
CA THR A 172 -21.50 22.35 -18.53
C THR A 172 -21.62 23.62 -19.38
N GLN A 173 -20.69 24.57 -19.20
CA GLN A 173 -20.74 25.88 -19.86
C GLN A 173 -19.97 25.90 -21.19
N GLU A 174 -18.98 25.02 -21.36
CA GLU A 174 -18.07 25.07 -22.51
C GLU A 174 -18.32 23.92 -23.50
N MET A 175 -18.39 24.26 -24.80
CA MET A 175 -18.61 23.30 -25.89
C MET A 175 -17.32 22.87 -26.60
N ARG A 176 -16.16 23.46 -26.26
CA ARG A 176 -14.87 23.14 -26.89
C ARG A 176 -14.27 21.88 -26.29
N ILE A 177 -14.19 20.83 -27.09
CA ILE A 177 -13.66 19.50 -26.72
C ILE A 177 -12.33 19.53 -25.94
N PRO A 178 -11.26 20.25 -26.36
CA PRO A 178 -9.98 20.20 -25.65
C PRO A 178 -10.06 20.77 -24.23
N ILE A 179 -10.85 21.82 -24.03
CA ILE A 179 -11.05 22.45 -22.72
C ILE A 179 -11.96 21.58 -21.84
N LEU A 180 -12.98 20.95 -22.45
CA LEU A 180 -13.84 20.00 -21.76
C LEU A 180 -13.03 18.82 -21.21
N LEU A 181 -12.12 18.24 -22.00
CA LEU A 181 -11.25 17.16 -21.53
C LEU A 181 -10.35 17.59 -20.36
N PHE A 182 -9.84 18.83 -20.39
CA PHE A 182 -9.05 19.39 -19.29
C PHE A 182 -9.88 19.47 -17.99
N TYR A 183 -11.07 20.07 -18.03
CA TYR A 183 -11.93 20.16 -16.85
C TYR A 183 -12.43 18.80 -16.37
N ALA A 184 -12.71 17.88 -17.29
CA ALA A 184 -13.06 16.50 -16.95
C ALA A 184 -11.90 15.80 -16.22
N ALA A 185 -10.67 15.93 -16.72
CA ALA A 185 -9.48 15.38 -16.07
C ALA A 185 -9.25 16.00 -14.69
N CYS A 186 -9.37 17.32 -14.55
CA CYS A 186 -9.22 17.99 -13.25
C CYS A 186 -10.30 17.56 -12.25
N SER A 187 -11.57 17.51 -12.66
CA SER A 187 -12.69 17.05 -11.81
C SER A 187 -12.49 15.59 -11.38
N PHE A 188 -12.04 14.75 -12.30
CA PHE A 188 -11.71 13.35 -12.02
C PHE A 188 -10.56 13.22 -11.00
N LEU A 189 -9.46 13.97 -11.17
CA LEU A 189 -8.35 13.98 -10.21
C LEU A 189 -8.78 14.47 -8.81
N CYS A 190 -9.66 15.49 -8.73
CA CYS A 190 -10.20 15.97 -7.45
C CYS A 190 -11.05 14.89 -6.75
N SER A 191 -11.85 14.17 -7.53
CA SER A 191 -12.68 13.07 -7.03
C SER A 191 -11.81 11.92 -6.51
N LEU A 192 -10.77 11.54 -7.26
CA LEU A 192 -9.79 10.53 -6.84
C LEU A 192 -9.02 10.93 -5.59
N GLY A 193 -8.61 12.19 -5.46
CA GLY A 193 -7.95 12.69 -4.25
C GLY A 193 -8.84 12.54 -3.01
N THR A 194 -10.14 12.84 -3.15
CA THR A 194 -11.11 12.71 -2.07
C THR A 194 -11.31 11.24 -1.67
N THR A 195 -11.59 10.36 -2.64
CA THR A 195 -11.78 8.92 -2.37
C THR A 195 -10.51 8.27 -1.83
N GLY A 196 -9.35 8.65 -2.38
CA GLY A 196 -8.03 8.16 -1.96
C GLY A 196 -7.70 8.52 -0.52
N TRP A 197 -8.00 9.74 -0.09
CA TRP A 197 -7.82 10.16 1.29
C TRP A 197 -8.58 9.26 2.27
N TYR A 198 -9.86 8.99 2.02
CA TYR A 198 -10.65 8.09 2.85
C TYR A 198 -10.07 6.68 2.92
N TRP A 199 -9.50 6.19 1.82
CA TRP A 199 -8.87 4.87 1.77
C TRP A 199 -7.53 4.81 2.52
N VAL A 200 -6.70 5.86 2.42
CA VAL A 200 -5.46 5.95 3.21
C VAL A 200 -5.79 6.02 4.70
N LEU A 201 -6.78 6.84 5.07
CA LEU A 201 -7.23 6.99 6.45
C LEU A 201 -7.77 5.66 7.01
N SER A 202 -8.63 4.97 6.26
CA SER A 202 -9.20 3.69 6.69
C SER A 202 -8.12 2.63 6.88
N LYS A 203 -7.14 2.51 5.97
CA LYS A 203 -5.99 1.60 6.14
C LYS A 203 -5.24 1.89 7.43
N ARG A 204 -4.90 3.15 7.71
CA ARG A 204 -4.16 3.53 8.93
C ARG A 204 -4.96 3.25 10.20
N ILE A 205 -6.26 3.54 10.21
CA ILE A 205 -7.15 3.23 11.34
C ILE A 205 -7.26 1.72 11.55
N ILE A 206 -7.44 0.94 10.48
CA ILE A 206 -7.53 -0.52 10.56
C ILE A 206 -6.21 -1.11 11.07
N THR A 207 -5.07 -0.66 10.55
CA THR A 207 -3.76 -1.13 11.03
C THR A 207 -3.57 -0.79 12.51
N ALA A 208 -3.85 0.45 12.93
CA ALA A 208 -3.72 0.84 14.34
C ALA A 208 -4.65 0.03 15.27
N THR A 209 -5.91 -0.18 14.86
CA THR A 209 -6.90 -0.94 15.65
C THR A 209 -6.54 -2.43 15.73
N VAL A 210 -6.10 -3.05 14.64
CA VAL A 210 -5.64 -4.45 14.62
C VAL A 210 -4.38 -4.61 15.48
N MET A 211 -3.45 -3.65 15.41
CA MET A 211 -2.23 -3.66 16.22
C MET A 211 -2.49 -3.26 17.68
N LYS A 212 -3.67 -2.72 18.02
CA LYS A 212 -4.00 -2.11 19.32
C LYS A 212 -2.97 -1.05 19.74
N GLU A 213 -2.51 -0.27 18.76
CA GLU A 213 -1.57 0.83 18.95
C GLU A 213 -2.34 2.15 19.00
N GLU A 214 -1.81 3.13 19.72
CA GLU A 214 -2.36 4.48 19.73
C GLU A 214 -2.21 5.12 18.35
N LEU A 215 -3.29 5.74 17.87
CA LEU A 215 -3.31 6.35 16.54
C LEU A 215 -2.44 7.62 16.57
N GLN A 216 -1.28 7.59 15.93
CA GLN A 216 -0.39 8.74 15.82
C GLN A 216 -0.94 9.74 14.79
N THR A 217 -1.93 10.55 15.18
CA THR A 217 -2.62 11.51 14.31
C THR A 217 -1.71 12.60 13.74
N ASP A 218 -0.63 12.94 14.43
CA ASP A 218 0.28 14.02 14.01
C ASP A 218 1.15 13.64 12.82
N ARG A 219 1.42 12.36 12.61
CA ARG A 219 2.24 11.86 11.49
C ARG A 219 1.43 11.63 10.21
N ILE A 220 0.11 11.82 10.25
CA ILE A 220 -0.76 11.63 9.10
C ILE A 220 -0.83 12.95 8.33
N PHE A 221 0.14 13.12 7.44
CA PHE A 221 0.14 14.20 6.45
C PHE A 221 -0.70 13.81 5.25
N PHE A 222 -1.30 14.82 4.62
CA PHE A 222 -2.03 14.64 3.38
C PHE A 222 -1.04 14.76 2.22
N ASP A 223 -0.75 13.63 1.59
CA ASP A 223 0.01 13.57 0.35
C ASP A 223 -0.95 13.36 -0.83
N ILE A 224 -1.00 14.36 -1.72
CA ILE A 224 -1.88 14.35 -2.90
C ILE A 224 -1.54 13.17 -3.82
N PHE A 225 -0.26 12.86 -4.01
CA PHE A 225 0.16 11.81 -4.94
C PHE A 225 -0.16 10.41 -4.39
N GLU A 226 0.06 10.20 -3.08
CA GLU A 226 -0.37 8.98 -2.41
C GLU A 226 -1.89 8.83 -2.50
N CYS A 227 -2.65 9.91 -2.27
CA CYS A 227 -4.11 9.87 -2.35
C CYS A 227 -4.60 9.54 -3.76
N ILE A 228 -4.05 10.17 -4.81
CA ILE A 228 -4.49 9.89 -6.19
C ILE A 228 -4.15 8.46 -6.61
N SER A 229 -2.94 7.98 -6.32
CA SER A 229 -2.50 6.62 -6.67
C SER A 229 -3.34 5.54 -5.95
N VAL A 230 -3.60 5.74 -4.66
CA VAL A 230 -4.46 4.85 -3.87
C VAL A 230 -5.93 4.98 -4.30
N GLY A 231 -6.37 6.18 -4.68
CA GLY A 231 -7.72 6.44 -5.19
C GLY A 231 -8.01 5.68 -6.48
N LEU A 232 -7.05 5.62 -7.41
CA LEU A 232 -7.16 4.79 -8.62
C LEU A 232 -7.35 3.32 -8.25
N ARG A 233 -6.53 2.80 -7.32
CA ARG A 233 -6.68 1.42 -6.84
C ARG A 233 -8.05 1.20 -6.21
N ALA A 234 -8.54 2.14 -5.39
CA ALA A 234 -9.84 2.05 -4.74
C ALA A 234 -11.02 2.11 -5.74
N LEU A 235 -10.87 2.80 -6.87
CA LEU A 235 -11.89 2.90 -7.92
C LEU A 235 -11.91 1.64 -8.81
N PHE A 236 -10.75 1.14 -9.21
CA PHE A 236 -10.66 -0.04 -10.10
C PHE A 236 -10.87 -1.35 -9.36
N TRP A 237 -10.49 -1.47 -8.08
CA TRP A 237 -10.55 -2.74 -7.36
C TRP A 237 -11.97 -3.33 -7.23
N PRO A 238 -13.00 -2.55 -6.84
CA PRO A 238 -14.38 -3.06 -6.82
C PRO A 238 -14.85 -3.47 -8.21
N TYR A 239 -14.46 -2.73 -9.25
CA TYR A 239 -14.81 -3.09 -10.62
C TYR A 239 -14.18 -4.43 -11.02
N ILE A 240 -12.89 -4.63 -10.75
CA ILE A 240 -12.17 -5.88 -11.05
C ILE A 240 -12.78 -7.06 -10.27
N VAL A 241 -13.06 -6.89 -8.97
CA VAL A 241 -13.62 -7.95 -8.13
C VAL A 241 -15.06 -8.29 -8.50
N MET A 242 -15.87 -7.29 -8.87
CA MET A 242 -17.26 -7.50 -9.27
C MET A 242 -17.42 -7.91 -10.74
N LEU A 243 -16.40 -7.72 -11.58
CA LEU A 243 -16.40 -8.10 -12.99
C LEU A 243 -16.89 -9.54 -13.23
N PRO A 244 -16.36 -10.60 -12.58
CA PRO A 244 -16.84 -11.96 -12.80
C PRO A 244 -18.31 -12.19 -12.39
N ILE A 245 -18.84 -11.35 -11.49
CA ILE A 245 -20.24 -11.44 -11.04
C ILE A 245 -21.17 -10.70 -12.00
N ILE A 246 -20.74 -9.54 -12.51
CA ILE A 246 -21.55 -8.64 -13.35
C ILE A 246 -21.49 -9.03 -14.84
N GLN A 247 -20.35 -9.55 -15.33
CA GLN A 247 -20.18 -9.86 -16.76
C GLN A 247 -21.17 -10.91 -17.28
N PRO A 248 -21.38 -12.07 -16.63
CA PRO A 248 -22.26 -13.11 -17.13
C PRO A 248 -23.70 -12.64 -17.39
N PRO A 249 -24.40 -11.96 -16.45
CA PRO A 249 -25.76 -11.48 -16.72
C PRO A 249 -25.80 -10.38 -17.78
N MET A 250 -24.78 -9.51 -17.86
CA MET A 250 -24.70 -8.50 -18.92
C MET A 250 -24.53 -9.13 -20.30
N ILE A 251 -23.68 -10.15 -20.44
CA ILE A 251 -23.50 -10.88 -21.70
C ILE A 251 -24.81 -11.58 -22.10
N VAL A 252 -25.46 -12.29 -21.17
CA VAL A 252 -26.76 -12.93 -21.42
C VAL A 252 -27.80 -11.90 -21.85
N PHE A 253 -27.89 -10.76 -21.17
CA PHE A 253 -28.81 -9.68 -21.52
C PHE A 253 -28.53 -9.12 -22.92
N THR A 254 -27.26 -8.88 -23.27
CA THR A 254 -26.90 -8.40 -24.62
C THR A 254 -27.22 -9.42 -25.72
N ILE A 255 -27.01 -10.71 -25.46
CA ILE A 255 -27.37 -11.80 -26.38
C ILE A 255 -28.89 -11.88 -26.56
N LEU A 256 -29.67 -11.80 -25.47
CA LEU A 256 -31.13 -11.79 -25.52
C LEU A 256 -31.67 -10.56 -26.27
N LEU A 257 -31.08 -9.39 -26.03
CA LEU A 257 -31.44 -8.15 -26.72
C LEU A 257 -31.12 -8.24 -28.22
N LEU A 258 -29.97 -8.80 -28.58
CA LEU A 258 -29.61 -9.04 -29.98
C LEU A 258 -30.58 -10.02 -30.65
N MET A 259 -30.93 -11.12 -29.98
CA MET A 259 -31.92 -12.08 -30.48
C MET A 259 -33.30 -11.41 -30.67
N ALA A 260 -33.75 -10.60 -29.71
CA ALA A 260 -35.01 -9.86 -29.81
C ALA A 260 -35.01 -8.87 -31.00
N ILE A 261 -33.90 -8.17 -31.22
CA ILE A 261 -33.75 -7.26 -32.38
C ILE A 261 -33.80 -8.05 -33.69
N THR A 262 -33.07 -9.16 -33.81
CA THR A 262 -33.09 -9.98 -35.04
C THR A 262 -34.48 -10.58 -35.33
N ALA A 263 -35.22 -10.99 -34.31
CA ALA A 263 -36.59 -11.47 -34.44
C ALA A 263 -37.57 -10.35 -34.85
N ALA A 264 -37.38 -9.13 -34.31
CA ALA A 264 -38.17 -7.96 -34.69
C ALA A 264 -37.90 -7.50 -36.13
N VAL A 265 -36.66 -7.61 -36.63
CA VAL A 265 -36.30 -7.25 -38.01
C VAL A 265 -36.80 -8.30 -39.02
N ALA A 266 -36.93 -9.57 -38.62
CA ALA A 266 -37.51 -10.62 -39.45
C ALA A 266 -39.04 -10.49 -39.66
N SER A 267 -39.72 -9.71 -38.81
CA SER A 267 -41.15 -9.38 -38.96
C SER A 267 -41.31 -7.96 -39.53
N ALA A 268 -41.25 -7.85 -40.85
CA ALA A 268 -41.25 -6.60 -41.62
C ALA A 268 -42.36 -5.55 -41.29
N PRO A 269 -43.53 -5.84 -40.68
CA PRO A 269 -44.45 -4.76 -40.32
C PRO A 269 -44.21 -4.13 -38.92
N VAL A 270 -43.32 -4.67 -38.07
CA VAL A 270 -43.17 -4.18 -36.68
C VAL A 270 -42.18 -3.01 -36.56
N ALA A 271 -41.27 -2.83 -37.51
CA ALA A 271 -40.32 -1.72 -37.54
C ALA A 271 -41.01 -0.34 -37.62
N ALA A 272 -42.18 -0.26 -38.28
CA ALA A 272 -42.98 0.97 -38.35
C ALA A 272 -43.72 1.28 -37.04
N ALA A 273 -44.07 0.26 -36.24
CA ALA A 273 -44.75 0.44 -34.95
C ALA A 273 -43.77 0.73 -33.79
N MET A 274 -42.52 0.28 -33.89
CA MET A 274 -41.48 0.55 -32.86
C MET A 274 -40.88 1.97 -32.98
N LEU A 275 -40.92 2.58 -34.17
CA LEU A 275 -40.51 3.98 -34.37
C LEU A 275 -41.48 4.98 -33.70
N THR A 276 -42.74 4.61 -33.48
CA THR A 276 -43.70 5.48 -32.76
C THR A 276 -43.63 5.30 -31.24
N ILE A 277 -43.25 4.12 -30.75
CA ILE A 277 -43.14 3.83 -29.30
C ILE A 277 -41.83 4.38 -28.71
N SER A 278 -40.74 4.43 -29.48
CA SER A 278 -39.45 5.02 -29.03
C SER A 278 -39.45 6.55 -28.95
N ALA A 279 -40.47 7.23 -29.49
CA ALA A 279 -40.65 8.67 -29.35
C ALA A 279 -41.25 9.08 -27.98
N ILE A 280 -41.92 8.14 -27.29
CA ILE A 280 -42.63 8.42 -26.02
C ILE A 280 -41.66 8.65 -24.84
N PRO A 281 -40.57 7.86 -24.67
CA PRO A 281 -39.57 8.14 -23.62
C PRO A 281 -38.78 9.43 -23.85
N ALA A 282 -38.55 9.83 -25.11
CA ALA A 282 -37.84 11.08 -25.43
C ALA A 282 -38.65 12.32 -25.03
N ILE A 283 -39.97 12.27 -25.21
CA ILE A 283 -40.90 13.32 -24.75
C ILE A 283 -40.97 13.34 -23.22
N TRP A 284 -40.91 12.18 -22.55
CA TRP A 284 -40.97 12.15 -21.09
C TRP A 284 -39.66 12.62 -20.42
N SER A 285 -38.50 12.36 -21.04
CA SER A 285 -37.21 12.85 -20.55
C SER A 285 -37.07 14.37 -20.62
N THR A 286 -37.66 15.02 -21.63
CA THR A 286 -37.63 16.48 -21.78
C THR A 286 -38.59 17.18 -20.82
N VAL A 287 -39.75 16.59 -20.52
CA VAL A 287 -40.69 17.09 -19.49
C VAL A 287 -40.11 16.93 -18.07
N GLY A 288 -39.39 15.85 -17.79
CA GLY A 288 -38.71 15.64 -16.50
C GLY A 288 -37.62 16.67 -16.19
N THR A 289 -36.88 17.14 -17.21
CA THR A 289 -35.88 18.21 -17.05
C THR A 289 -36.48 19.61 -16.84
N LEU A 290 -37.74 19.84 -17.21
CA LEU A 290 -38.44 21.10 -16.94
C LEU A 290 -39.03 21.14 -15.51
N ALA A 291 -39.46 20.00 -14.95
CA ALA A 291 -39.99 19.94 -13.59
C ALA A 291 -38.91 20.09 -12.50
N THR A 292 -37.69 19.63 -12.74
CA THR A 292 -36.59 19.69 -11.74
C THR A 292 -35.91 21.06 -11.66
N LYS A 293 -35.98 21.88 -12.72
CA LYS A 293 -35.46 23.27 -12.68
C LYS A 293 -36.31 24.21 -11.81
N GLY A 294 -37.58 23.88 -11.55
CA GLY A 294 -38.46 24.64 -10.64
C GLY A 294 -38.16 24.43 -9.15
N PHE A 295 -37.61 23.27 -8.76
CA PHE A 295 -37.36 22.95 -7.35
C PHE A 295 -36.00 23.44 -6.84
N ALA A 296 -35.01 23.62 -7.73
CA ALA A 296 -33.66 24.04 -7.36
C ALA A 296 -33.52 25.53 -7.01
N TRP A 297 -34.46 26.39 -7.42
CA TRP A 297 -34.40 27.83 -7.12
C TRP A 297 -35.09 28.25 -5.81
N GLY A 298 -36.03 27.44 -5.29
CA GLY A 298 -36.76 27.74 -4.05
C GLY A 298 -35.93 27.61 -2.76
N THR A 299 -34.95 26.70 -2.75
CA THR A 299 -34.08 26.46 -1.58
C THR A 299 -32.89 27.44 -1.52
N VAL A 300 -32.44 27.97 -2.66
CA VAL A 300 -31.37 28.98 -2.71
C VAL A 300 -31.88 30.36 -2.26
N PHE A 301 -33.12 30.73 -2.58
CA PHE A 301 -33.69 32.02 -2.16
C PHE A 301 -34.07 32.08 -0.68
N THR A 302 -34.46 30.95 -0.07
CA THR A 302 -34.81 30.89 1.36
C THR A 302 -33.58 30.92 2.27
N GLY A 303 -32.43 30.41 1.81
CA GLY A 303 -31.15 30.51 2.50
C GLY A 303 -30.59 31.95 2.53
N PHE A 304 -30.65 32.66 1.40
CA PHE A 304 -30.13 34.03 1.27
C PHE A 304 -30.90 35.06 2.10
N ASN A 305 -32.22 34.86 2.28
CA ASN A 305 -33.04 35.77 3.07
C ASN A 305 -32.78 35.64 4.60
N ARG A 306 -32.29 34.48 5.06
CA ARG A 306 -31.91 34.28 6.48
C ARG A 306 -30.60 34.98 6.84
N THR A 307 -29.64 35.04 5.92
CA THR A 307 -28.34 35.69 6.12
C THR A 307 -28.43 37.22 6.04
N LEU A 308 -29.31 37.76 5.19
CA LEU A 308 -29.58 39.20 5.13
C LEU A 308 -30.31 39.72 6.37
N ARG A 309 -31.20 38.91 6.98
CA ARG A 309 -31.93 39.33 8.19
C ARG A 309 -31.04 39.38 9.43
N SER A 310 -29.98 38.59 9.50
CA SER A 310 -28.98 38.65 10.58
C SER A 310 -28.02 39.83 10.46
N ALA A 311 -27.86 40.41 9.27
CA ALA A 311 -26.96 41.55 9.03
C ALA A 311 -27.64 42.92 9.22
N LEU A 312 -28.97 42.98 9.30
CA LEU A 312 -29.74 44.23 9.42
C LEU A 312 -30.32 44.49 10.83
N CYS A 313 -30.12 43.58 11.78
CA CYS A 313 -30.56 43.73 13.17
C CYS A 313 -29.43 43.61 14.20
N GLY A 314 -28.17 43.84 13.78
CA GLY A 314 -27.00 43.95 14.66
C GLY A 314 -26.46 45.37 14.69
#